data_AF-J2L3X8-F1
#
_entry.id   AF-J2L3X8-F1
#
_cell.length_a   1.000
_cell.length_b   1.000
_cell.length_c   1.000
_cell.angle_alpha   90.00
_cell.angle_beta   90.00
_cell.angle_gamma   90.00
#
_symmetry.space_group_name_H-M   'P 1'
#
loop_
_entity.id
_entity.type
_entity.pdbx_description
1 polymer ?
#
loop_
_entity_poly.entity_id
_entity_poly.type
_entity_poly.pdbx_seq_one_letter_code
_entity_poly.pdbx_strand_id
1 'polypeptide(L)'
;MTLREKILEIITQALTADETILPQEELDNITDIILRADELSTMAAEIFGDTGRTFISEIVSLFARLPLATPLKDVFPKATNVVAFLNLANQLDPDELVEEVPTELGTLFIREAALEAFSKSGDRLKLFVYEHPTNFNESVALLDFSSGLEVGPNSANFPQAMAACVAIKVGLETVDLTGKRWIVSSVQQEQRRLYYCKYHVLLAGHLLTNPVFAPSTLALQGIAETLRTAEEYNQFNEPFEILGEINSRTTVLDTLLSCYHVLENYMIRAQIAKVVGRNNASTLFGIRNFKQMEIAVEKKEMAHLSQLISESWQKQIGIQTFRDYVRDRFDALFHDPAFVADDFHDFMEKLTVKPNGQRLNLANLNDACDLLPKLLYQIRCSIVHNKETEFHLSNRELNVATVLMTLVDLCLPAMQRLAFGLPSVPAPNPLLYSRPALMLY
;
A
#
# COMPACT_ATOMS: atom_id res chain seq x y z
N MET A 1 5.99 43.24 -5.81
CA MET A 1 6.01 42.68 -4.44
C MET A 1 6.70 41.34 -4.54
N THR A 2 7.73 41.12 -3.73
CA THR A 2 8.50 39.87 -3.73
C THR A 2 7.77 38.77 -2.97
N LEU A 3 8.18 37.51 -3.15
CA LEU A 3 7.70 36.39 -2.34
C LEU A 3 7.92 36.63 -0.85
N ARG A 4 9.10 37.15 -0.48
CA ARG A 4 9.42 37.52 0.91
C ARG A 4 8.45 38.55 1.47
N GLU A 5 8.23 39.65 0.77
CA GLU A 5 7.30 40.71 1.19
C GLU A 5 5.90 40.17 1.39
N LYS A 6 5.43 39.30 0.49
CA LYS A 6 4.09 38.71 0.59
C LYS A 6 3.96 37.76 1.77
N ILE A 7 4.98 36.94 2.05
CA ILE A 7 4.99 36.06 3.22
C ILE A 7 4.94 36.90 4.50
N LEU A 8 5.77 37.94 4.62
CA LEU A 8 5.75 38.84 5.78
C LEU A 8 4.40 39.53 5.96
N GLU A 9 3.78 40.02 4.88
CA GLU A 9 2.44 40.61 4.91
C GLU A 9 1.40 39.63 5.49
N ILE A 10 1.47 38.35 5.10
CA ILE A 10 0.55 37.31 5.62
C ILE A 10 0.81 37.05 7.11
N ILE A 11 2.07 36.98 7.54
CA ILE A 11 2.41 36.80 8.96
C ILE A 11 1.85 37.96 9.79
N THR A 12 2.10 39.20 9.37
CA THR A 12 1.59 40.40 10.06
C THR A 12 0.06 40.39 10.13
N GLN A 13 -0.62 40.09 9.01
CA GLN A 13 -2.07 40.00 8.99
C GLN A 13 -2.62 38.87 9.86
N ALA A 14 -1.94 37.73 9.93
CA ALA A 14 -2.34 36.60 10.78
C ALA A 14 -2.18 36.93 12.28
N LEU A 15 -1.17 37.72 12.64
CA LEU A 15 -0.89 38.13 14.02
C LEU A 15 -1.58 39.43 14.44
N THR A 16 -2.36 40.04 13.54
CA THR A 16 -3.20 41.21 13.88
C THR A 16 -4.50 40.75 14.50
N ALA A 17 -4.74 41.12 15.76
CA ALA A 17 -5.99 40.82 16.44
C ALA A 17 -7.15 41.67 15.90
N ASP A 18 -8.37 41.11 15.88
CA ASP A 18 -9.59 41.88 15.65
C ASP A 18 -10.26 42.18 17.00
N GLU A 19 -9.86 43.31 17.59
CA GLU A 19 -10.37 43.76 18.88
C GLU A 19 -11.87 44.13 18.85
N THR A 20 -12.47 44.25 17.66
CA THR A 20 -13.88 44.66 17.54
C THR A 20 -14.87 43.53 17.80
N ILE A 21 -14.40 42.28 17.81
CA ILE A 21 -15.25 41.09 17.89
C ILE A 21 -15.52 40.69 19.34
N LEU A 22 -14.62 41.00 20.28
CA LEU A 22 -14.64 40.47 21.64
C LEU A 22 -15.20 41.46 22.67
N PRO A 23 -15.91 40.99 23.70
CA PRO A 23 -16.27 41.81 24.86
C PRO A 23 -15.02 42.36 25.57
N GLN A 24 -15.11 43.55 26.16
CA GLN A 24 -13.99 44.20 26.87
C GLN A 24 -13.34 43.30 27.93
N GLU A 25 -14.14 42.55 28.69
CA GLU A 25 -13.63 41.64 29.72
C GLU A 25 -12.78 40.50 29.13
N GLU A 26 -13.13 40.00 27.94
CA GLU A 26 -12.32 38.99 27.25
C GLU A 26 -11.04 39.60 26.68
N LEU A 27 -11.11 40.83 26.14
CA LEU A 27 -9.94 41.58 25.67
C LEU A 27 -8.92 41.81 26.79
N ASP A 28 -9.38 42.24 27.96
CA ASP A 28 -8.53 42.48 29.13
C ASP A 28 -7.78 41.18 29.53
N ASN A 29 -8.43 40.02 29.38
CA ASN A 29 -7.85 38.71 29.71
C ASN A 29 -6.81 38.19 28.70
N ILE A 30 -6.79 38.72 27.47
CA ILE A 30 -5.88 38.29 26.40
C ILE A 30 -4.95 39.42 25.91
N THR A 31 -4.94 40.58 26.58
CA THR A 31 -4.17 41.76 26.15
C THR A 31 -2.67 41.45 26.06
N ASP A 32 -2.13 40.64 26.95
CA ASP A 32 -0.73 40.20 26.91
C ASP A 32 -0.43 39.29 25.70
N ILE A 33 -1.39 38.48 25.27
CA ILE A 33 -1.30 37.64 24.07
C ILE A 33 -1.30 38.54 22.82
N ILE A 34 -2.17 39.55 22.75
CA ILE A 34 -2.23 40.51 21.63
C ILE A 34 -0.93 41.29 21.53
N LEU A 35 -0.43 41.84 22.64
CA LEU A 35 0.85 42.55 22.67
C LEU A 35 2.02 41.66 22.22
N ARG A 36 2.06 40.41 22.67
CA ARG A 36 3.09 39.46 22.23
C ARG A 36 2.96 39.07 20.77
N ALA A 37 1.74 38.98 20.23
CA ALA A 37 1.50 38.74 18.81
C ALA A 37 2.05 39.89 17.95
N ASP A 38 1.82 41.14 18.38
CA ASP A 38 2.35 42.34 17.73
C ASP A 38 3.88 42.34 17.72
N GLU A 39 4.52 42.06 18.86
CA GLU A 39 5.97 41.90 18.97
C GLU A 39 6.51 40.84 17.98
N LEU A 40 5.91 39.65 17.96
CA LEU A 40 6.29 38.58 17.03
C LEU A 40 6.08 38.99 15.57
N SER A 41 5.06 39.80 15.27
CA SER A 41 4.83 40.31 13.91
C SER A 41 5.99 41.19 13.42
N THR A 42 6.61 41.97 14.32
CA THR A 42 7.80 42.78 13.98
C THR A 42 9.05 41.92 13.76
N MET A 43 9.08 40.72 14.36
CA MET A 43 10.15 39.74 14.23
C MET A 43 9.91 38.74 13.08
N ALA A 44 8.87 38.92 12.26
CA ALA A 44 8.48 37.96 11.23
C ALA A 44 9.60 37.58 10.24
N ALA A 45 10.60 38.44 10.03
CA ALA A 45 11.76 38.15 9.18
C ALA A 45 12.65 37.02 9.73
N GLU A 46 12.57 36.70 11.01
CA GLU A 46 13.34 35.62 11.64
C GLU A 46 12.97 34.23 11.11
N ILE A 47 11.79 34.06 10.49
CA ILE A 47 11.38 32.79 9.89
C ILE A 47 12.34 32.27 8.81
N PHE A 48 13.10 33.16 8.17
CA PHE A 48 14.04 32.82 7.11
C PHE A 48 15.48 32.64 7.61
N GLY A 49 15.71 32.80 8.92
CA GLY A 49 17.02 32.63 9.54
C GLY A 49 17.16 31.31 10.31
N ASP A 50 18.31 31.13 10.95
CA ASP A 50 18.60 29.97 11.82
C ASP A 50 17.62 29.84 12.99
N THR A 51 16.96 30.94 13.37
CA THR A 51 15.97 31.01 14.45
C THR A 51 14.54 30.72 14.01
N GLY A 52 14.28 30.43 12.74
CA GLY A 52 12.91 30.27 12.22
C GLY A 52 12.08 29.21 12.95
N ARG A 53 12.70 28.09 13.37
CA ARG A 53 12.03 27.09 14.21
C ARG A 53 11.66 27.61 15.60
N THR A 54 12.52 28.43 16.20
CA THR A 54 12.25 29.08 17.48
C THR A 54 11.07 30.04 17.33
N PHE A 55 11.07 30.86 16.27
CA PHE A 55 9.96 31.76 15.95
C PHE A 55 8.62 31.02 15.82
N ILE A 56 8.59 29.91 15.07
CA ILE A 56 7.38 29.07 14.95
C ILE A 56 6.95 28.51 16.31
N SER A 57 7.90 28.01 17.11
CA SER A 57 7.62 27.49 18.44
C SER A 57 7.04 28.56 19.37
N GLU A 58 7.50 29.81 19.26
CA GLU A 58 6.97 30.93 20.03
C GLU A 58 5.53 31.27 19.63
N ILE A 59 5.22 31.26 18.33
CA ILE A 59 3.84 31.45 17.82
C ILE A 59 2.92 30.32 18.30
N VAL A 60 3.36 29.06 18.21
CA VAL A 60 2.58 27.91 18.71
C VAL A 60 2.34 28.03 20.21
N SER A 61 3.37 28.40 20.99
CA SER A 61 3.27 28.62 22.43
C SER A 61 2.32 29.78 22.76
N LEU A 62 2.35 30.86 21.98
CA LEU A 62 1.46 31.99 22.13
C LEU A 62 -0.01 31.57 21.98
N PHE A 63 -0.36 30.85 20.91
CA PHE A 63 -1.75 30.42 20.69
C PHE A 63 -2.21 29.37 21.68
N ALA A 64 -1.31 28.52 22.19
CA ALA A 64 -1.64 27.56 23.24
C ALA A 64 -2.03 28.23 24.57
N ARG A 65 -1.71 29.52 24.77
CA ARG A 65 -2.12 30.30 25.95
C ARG A 65 -3.53 30.88 25.84
N LEU A 66 -4.16 30.83 24.66
CA LEU A 66 -5.53 31.31 24.51
C LEU A 66 -6.48 30.47 25.39
N PRO A 67 -7.45 31.11 26.08
CA PRO A 67 -8.45 30.39 26.84
C PRO A 67 -9.22 29.42 25.93
N LEU A 68 -9.55 28.22 26.43
CA LEU A 68 -10.36 27.23 25.70
C LEU A 68 -11.71 27.79 25.22
N ALA A 69 -12.26 28.77 25.95
CA ALA A 69 -13.52 29.44 25.62
C ALA A 69 -13.38 30.51 24.52
N THR A 70 -12.16 30.88 24.12
CA THR A 70 -11.86 31.94 23.16
C THR A 70 -11.12 31.33 21.95
N PRO A 71 -11.86 30.85 20.93
CA PRO A 71 -11.26 30.26 19.74
C PRO A 71 -10.26 31.20 19.05
N LEU A 72 -9.17 30.64 18.52
CA LEU A 72 -8.13 31.39 17.82
C LEU A 72 -8.70 32.34 16.76
N LYS A 73 -9.65 31.87 15.96
CA LYS A 73 -10.29 32.64 14.88
C LYS A 73 -11.09 33.86 15.36
N ASP A 74 -11.49 33.90 16.63
CA ASP A 74 -12.30 34.99 17.17
C ASP A 74 -11.39 36.14 17.63
N VAL A 75 -10.12 35.86 17.94
CA VAL A 75 -9.09 36.86 18.24
C VAL A 75 -8.29 37.20 16.98
N PHE A 76 -7.81 36.18 16.28
CA PHE A 76 -6.93 36.25 15.12
C PHE A 76 -7.60 35.53 13.93
N PRO A 77 -8.57 36.18 13.24
CA PRO A 77 -9.40 35.52 12.22
C PRO A 77 -8.62 34.99 11.01
N LYS A 78 -7.42 35.52 10.78
CA LYS A 78 -6.51 35.10 9.71
C LYS A 78 -5.45 34.09 10.17
N ALA A 79 -5.40 33.75 11.46
CA ALA A 79 -4.40 32.84 12.02
C ALA A 79 -4.76 31.36 11.89
N THR A 80 -5.95 31.00 11.39
CA THR A 80 -6.43 29.61 11.35
C THR A 80 -5.40 28.63 10.78
N ASN A 81 -4.70 29.01 9.72
CA ASN A 81 -3.70 28.17 9.03
C ASN A 81 -2.26 28.63 9.26
N VAL A 82 -2.02 29.58 10.17
CA VAL A 82 -0.71 30.26 10.26
C VAL A 82 0.42 29.29 10.61
N VAL A 83 0.22 28.34 11.52
CA VAL A 83 1.28 27.36 11.87
C VAL A 83 1.67 26.50 10.66
N ALA A 84 0.69 26.02 9.89
CA ALA A 84 0.92 25.26 8.66
C ALA A 84 1.65 26.11 7.62
N PHE A 85 1.23 27.36 7.43
CA PHE A 85 1.86 28.33 6.55
C PHE A 85 3.32 28.59 6.94
N LEU A 86 3.60 28.85 8.23
CA LEU A 86 4.95 29.12 8.71
C LEU A 86 5.85 27.88 8.53
N ASN A 87 5.34 26.68 8.83
CA ASN A 87 6.08 25.44 8.60
C ASN A 87 6.45 25.23 7.13
N LEU A 88 5.62 25.66 6.18
CA LEU A 88 5.94 25.66 4.75
C LEU A 88 6.94 26.75 4.40
N ALA A 89 6.71 27.98 4.87
CA ALA A 89 7.56 29.13 4.59
C ALA A 89 9.01 28.94 5.10
N ASN A 90 9.18 28.28 6.25
CA ASN A 90 10.49 27.95 6.83
C ASN A 90 11.27 26.87 6.04
N GLN A 91 10.67 26.24 5.03
CA GLN A 91 11.39 25.32 4.13
C GLN A 91 11.92 26.02 2.88
N LEU A 92 11.53 27.27 2.65
CA LEU A 92 11.90 28.01 1.46
C LEU A 92 13.33 28.53 1.59
N ASP A 93 14.06 28.49 0.47
CA ASP A 93 15.40 29.07 0.42
C ASP A 93 15.29 30.61 0.48
N PRO A 94 15.87 31.28 1.50
CA PRO A 94 15.82 32.73 1.62
C PRO A 94 16.34 33.48 0.39
N ASP A 95 17.31 32.90 -0.32
CA ASP A 95 17.92 33.52 -1.50
C ASP A 95 16.94 33.53 -2.69
N GLU A 96 16.00 32.59 -2.76
CA GLU A 96 14.99 32.51 -3.83
C GLU A 96 13.74 33.35 -3.53
N LEU A 97 13.59 33.86 -2.30
CA LEU A 97 12.42 34.68 -1.91
C LEU A 97 12.50 36.14 -2.36
N VAL A 98 13.61 36.55 -2.98
CA VAL A 98 13.75 37.87 -3.60
C VAL A 98 12.97 37.98 -4.92
N GLU A 99 12.60 36.85 -5.50
CA GLU A 99 11.83 36.78 -6.75
C GLU A 99 10.43 37.37 -6.59
N GLU A 100 9.88 37.86 -7.70
CA GLU A 100 8.50 38.39 -7.73
C GLU A 100 7.48 37.28 -7.52
N VAL A 101 6.36 37.60 -6.87
CA VAL A 101 5.24 36.66 -6.74
C VAL A 101 4.74 36.26 -8.14
N PRO A 102 4.70 34.96 -8.50
CA PRO A 102 4.20 34.52 -9.79
C PRO A 102 2.80 35.06 -10.08
N THR A 103 2.58 35.60 -11.28
CA THR A 103 1.29 36.17 -11.68
C THR A 103 0.16 35.14 -11.67
N GLU A 104 0.53 33.87 -11.85
CA GLU A 104 -0.30 32.69 -11.85
C GLU A 104 -0.74 32.27 -10.44
N LEU A 105 -0.25 32.90 -9.37
CA LEU A 105 -0.73 32.64 -8.01
C LEU A 105 -2.27 32.76 -7.95
N GLY A 106 -2.85 33.72 -8.68
CA GLY A 106 -4.32 33.89 -8.75
C GLY A 106 -5.07 32.71 -9.35
N THR A 107 -4.42 31.88 -10.19
CA THR A 107 -5.05 30.73 -10.86
C THR A 107 -5.00 29.46 -10.02
N LEU A 108 -4.17 29.41 -8.98
CA LEU A 108 -4.06 28.24 -8.10
C LEU A 108 -5.23 28.16 -7.10
N PHE A 109 -5.79 26.96 -6.96
CA PHE A 109 -6.84 26.65 -6.01
C PHE A 109 -6.37 25.58 -5.03
N ILE A 110 -6.65 25.78 -3.74
CA ILE A 110 -6.55 24.73 -2.73
C ILE A 110 -7.90 24.05 -2.58
N ARG A 111 -7.93 22.72 -2.68
CA ARG A 111 -9.17 21.93 -2.57
C ARG A 111 -8.91 20.65 -1.81
N GLU A 112 -9.85 20.31 -0.95
CA GLU A 112 -9.81 19.07 -0.17
C GLU A 112 -9.77 17.88 -1.14
N ALA A 113 -9.02 16.84 -0.77
CA ALA A 113 -8.86 15.66 -1.60
C ALA A 113 -8.73 14.39 -0.74
N ALA A 114 -9.44 13.33 -1.10
CA ALA A 114 -9.26 12.00 -0.53
C ALA A 114 -8.08 11.27 -1.21
N LEU A 115 -6.86 11.81 -1.10
CA LEU A 115 -5.64 11.22 -1.66
C LEU A 115 -4.68 10.79 -0.57
N GLU A 116 -4.42 9.49 -0.48
CA GLU A 116 -3.33 8.94 0.32
C GLU A 116 -2.09 8.73 -0.54
N ALA A 117 -0.95 9.09 0.01
CA ALA A 117 0.35 8.90 -0.62
C ALA A 117 1.39 8.58 0.45
N PHE A 118 2.39 7.79 0.06
CA PHE A 118 3.44 7.31 0.95
C PHE A 118 4.81 7.40 0.27
N SER A 119 5.84 7.64 1.06
CA SER A 119 7.23 7.55 0.63
C SER A 119 7.61 6.11 0.25
N LYS A 120 8.81 5.92 -0.30
CA LYS A 120 9.36 4.58 -0.56
C LYS A 120 9.58 3.76 0.71
N SER A 121 9.75 4.42 1.87
CA SER A 121 9.86 3.77 3.18
C SER A 121 8.49 3.39 3.77
N GLY A 122 7.38 3.78 3.13
CA GLY A 122 6.03 3.55 3.63
C GLY A 122 5.53 4.64 4.59
N ASP A 123 6.34 5.66 4.86
CA ASP A 123 5.94 6.81 5.66
C ASP A 123 4.93 7.65 4.89
N ARG A 124 3.97 8.23 5.59
CA ARG A 124 2.95 9.05 4.96
C ARG A 124 3.55 10.31 4.35
N LEU A 125 3.22 10.57 3.08
CA LEU A 125 3.72 11.72 2.34
C LEU A 125 2.97 12.99 2.78
N LYS A 126 3.61 13.78 3.65
CA LYS A 126 3.02 15.01 4.20
C LYS A 126 2.97 16.18 3.21
N LEU A 127 3.97 16.25 2.33
CA LEU A 127 4.13 17.33 1.36
C LEU A 127 4.73 16.74 0.08
N PHE A 128 4.11 17.08 -1.04
CA PHE A 128 4.64 16.82 -2.37
C PHE A 128 4.40 18.06 -3.23
N VAL A 129 5.42 18.52 -3.94
CA VAL A 129 5.33 19.64 -4.88
C VAL A 129 5.99 19.24 -6.17
N TYR A 130 5.26 19.41 -7.25
CA TYR A 130 5.75 19.34 -8.61
C TYR A 130 5.59 20.71 -9.26
N GLU A 131 6.67 21.23 -9.83
CA GLU A 131 6.67 22.44 -10.63
C GLU A 131 6.97 22.08 -12.08
N HIS A 132 6.04 22.45 -12.97
CA HIS A 132 6.24 22.22 -14.39
C HIS A 132 7.23 23.26 -14.95
N PRO A 133 8.28 22.84 -15.69
CA PRO A 133 9.41 23.71 -16.04
C PRO A 133 9.06 24.89 -16.96
N THR A 134 7.95 24.81 -17.72
CA THR A 134 7.58 25.84 -18.71
C THR A 134 6.15 26.33 -18.60
N ASN A 135 5.35 25.76 -17.70
CA ASN A 135 3.93 26.08 -17.60
C ASN A 135 3.49 25.96 -16.14
N PHE A 136 3.61 27.04 -15.38
CA PHE A 136 3.30 27.03 -13.95
C PHE A 136 1.87 26.56 -13.63
N ASN A 137 0.91 26.71 -14.56
CA ASN A 137 -0.44 26.20 -14.37
C ASN A 137 -0.51 24.65 -14.35
N GLU A 138 0.50 23.97 -14.91
CA GLU A 138 0.63 22.51 -14.85
C GLU A 138 1.37 22.03 -13.59
N SER A 139 1.72 22.93 -12.68
CA SER A 139 2.24 22.58 -11.36
C SER A 139 1.14 22.04 -10.44
N VAL A 140 1.54 21.20 -9.49
CA VAL A 140 0.61 20.58 -8.52
C VAL A 140 1.31 20.32 -7.20
N ALA A 141 0.59 20.50 -6.10
CA ALA A 141 1.06 20.12 -4.78
C ALA A 141 0.02 19.29 -4.02
N LEU A 142 0.48 18.36 -3.20
CA LEU A 142 -0.31 17.63 -2.20
C LEU A 142 0.16 18.04 -0.81
N LEU A 143 -0.81 18.36 0.05
CA LEU A 143 -0.64 18.72 1.45
C LEU A 143 -1.43 17.74 2.31
N ASP A 144 -0.81 17.16 3.33
CA ASP A 144 -1.49 16.33 4.32
C ASP A 144 -1.32 16.90 5.73
N PHE A 145 -2.41 17.48 6.24
CA PHE A 145 -2.49 18.09 7.57
C PHE A 145 -3.17 17.18 8.60
N SER A 146 -3.45 15.92 8.26
CA SER A 146 -4.22 15.01 9.14
C SER A 146 -3.53 14.69 10.47
N SER A 147 -2.19 14.75 10.51
CA SER A 147 -1.37 14.52 11.70
C SER A 147 -0.46 15.72 12.00
N GLY A 148 -0.85 16.91 11.56
CA GLY A 148 0.02 18.09 11.53
C GLY A 148 1.07 18.04 10.41
N LEU A 149 1.45 19.22 9.92
CA LEU A 149 2.50 19.36 8.91
C LEU A 149 3.84 19.63 9.58
N GLU A 150 4.58 18.56 9.82
CA GLU A 150 6.01 18.64 10.12
C GLU A 150 6.76 18.30 8.84
N VAL A 151 7.24 19.32 8.14
CA VAL A 151 8.11 19.10 6.97
C VAL A 151 9.52 18.93 7.49
N GLY A 152 10.12 17.76 7.25
CA GLY A 152 11.50 17.50 7.65
C GLY A 152 12.48 18.35 6.82
N PRO A 153 13.63 18.74 7.39
CA PRO A 153 14.62 19.65 6.76
C PRO A 153 15.33 19.13 5.50
N ASN A 154 14.94 17.96 4.98
CA ASN A 154 15.70 17.22 3.97
C ASN A 154 15.10 17.27 2.55
N SER A 155 14.24 18.25 2.24
CA SER A 155 13.75 18.45 0.86
C SER A 155 14.72 19.29 0.01
N ALA A 156 15.99 18.91 -0.06
CA ALA A 156 17.04 19.66 -0.78
C ALA A 156 16.81 19.82 -2.30
N ASN A 157 15.69 19.34 -2.85
CA ASN A 157 15.29 19.46 -4.25
C ASN A 157 13.84 19.97 -4.40
N PHE A 158 13.40 20.84 -3.50
CA PHE A 158 12.03 21.36 -3.52
C PHE A 158 11.91 22.50 -4.54
N PRO A 159 10.97 22.45 -5.50
CA PRO A 159 10.75 23.56 -6.43
C PRO A 159 10.25 24.80 -5.68
N GLN A 160 11.08 25.84 -5.57
CA GLN A 160 10.86 26.94 -4.63
C GLN A 160 9.72 27.86 -5.04
N ALA A 161 9.53 28.15 -6.34
CA ALA A 161 8.46 29.06 -6.78
C ALA A 161 7.07 28.46 -6.47
N MET A 162 6.83 27.20 -6.85
CA MET A 162 5.58 26.51 -6.54
C MET A 162 5.44 26.29 -5.02
N ALA A 163 6.51 25.97 -4.31
CA ALA A 163 6.50 25.85 -2.85
C ALA A 163 6.07 27.15 -2.16
N ALA A 164 6.63 28.29 -2.58
CA ALA A 164 6.29 29.59 -2.05
C ALA A 164 4.83 29.96 -2.36
N CYS A 165 4.36 29.68 -3.58
CA CYS A 165 2.95 29.84 -3.92
C CYS A 165 2.02 28.96 -3.07
N VAL A 166 2.41 27.72 -2.78
CA VAL A 166 1.68 26.82 -1.89
C VAL A 166 1.63 27.37 -0.47
N ALA A 167 2.76 27.83 0.08
CA ALA A 167 2.80 28.47 1.39
C ALA A 167 1.87 29.70 1.44
N ILE A 168 1.98 30.59 0.46
CA ILE A 168 1.13 31.79 0.35
C ILE A 168 -0.35 31.39 0.26
N LYS A 169 -0.71 30.37 -0.53
CA LYS A 169 -2.10 29.90 -0.62
C LYS A 169 -2.63 29.36 0.70
N VAL A 170 -1.81 28.61 1.45
CA VAL A 170 -2.18 28.11 2.78
C VAL A 170 -2.40 29.27 3.75
N GLY A 171 -1.51 30.27 3.74
CA GLY A 171 -1.62 31.43 4.64
C GLY A 171 -2.78 32.39 4.29
N LEU A 172 -3.24 32.40 3.04
CA LEU A 172 -4.41 33.19 2.61
C LEU A 172 -5.74 32.44 2.77
N GLU A 173 -5.71 31.13 3.04
CA GLU A 173 -6.92 30.33 3.13
C GLU A 173 -7.64 30.57 4.46
N THR A 174 -8.96 30.73 4.37
CA THR A 174 -9.82 31.04 5.54
C THR A 174 -10.42 29.79 6.15
N VAL A 175 -10.56 28.73 5.35
CA VAL A 175 -11.02 27.42 5.79
C VAL A 175 -9.92 26.74 6.61
N ASP A 176 -10.29 26.15 7.75
CA ASP A 176 -9.39 25.34 8.55
C ASP A 176 -8.92 24.10 7.75
N LEU A 177 -7.62 24.05 7.48
CA LEU A 177 -7.00 22.99 6.70
C LEU A 177 -6.63 21.76 7.55
N THR A 178 -6.67 21.87 8.88
CA THR A 178 -6.23 20.82 9.80
C THR A 178 -7.07 19.55 9.69
N GLY A 179 -6.46 18.39 9.98
CA GLY A 179 -7.17 17.11 9.94
C GLY A 179 -7.43 16.56 8.53
N LYS A 180 -7.13 17.34 7.47
CA LYS A 180 -7.52 17.04 6.09
C LYS A 180 -6.32 17.01 5.14
N ARG A 181 -6.59 16.62 3.89
CA ARG A 181 -5.61 16.59 2.80
C ARG A 181 -6.09 17.47 1.68
N TRP A 182 -5.16 18.13 1.02
CA TRP A 182 -5.45 19.19 0.07
C TRP A 182 -4.56 19.09 -1.15
N ILE A 183 -5.10 19.42 -2.31
CA ILE A 183 -4.34 19.58 -3.54
C ILE A 183 -4.36 21.06 -3.93
N VAL A 184 -3.18 21.61 -4.21
CA VAL A 184 -3.02 22.95 -4.79
C VAL A 184 -2.71 22.81 -6.27
N SER A 185 -3.56 23.35 -7.14
CA SER A 185 -3.37 23.31 -8.60
C SER A 185 -4.27 24.31 -9.30
N SER A 186 -3.94 24.67 -10.54
CA SER A 186 -4.82 25.48 -11.42
C SER A 186 -6.01 24.67 -11.98
N VAL A 187 -5.96 23.33 -11.91
CA VAL A 187 -7.01 22.46 -12.46
C VAL A 187 -8.30 22.60 -11.65
N GLN A 188 -9.35 23.12 -12.29
CA GLN A 188 -10.64 23.38 -11.64
C GLN A 188 -11.45 22.10 -11.36
N GLN A 189 -11.50 21.17 -12.33
CA GLN A 189 -12.26 19.93 -12.21
C GLN A 189 -11.61 19.00 -11.18
N GLU A 190 -12.33 18.71 -10.10
CA GLU A 190 -11.85 17.96 -8.94
C GLU A 190 -11.25 16.60 -9.31
N GLN A 191 -11.99 15.81 -10.08
CA GLN A 191 -11.55 14.48 -10.48
C GLN A 191 -10.27 14.53 -11.34
N ARG A 192 -10.17 15.48 -12.26
CA ARG A 192 -8.97 15.67 -13.10
C ARG A 192 -7.77 16.09 -12.26
N ARG A 193 -7.96 17.02 -11.31
CA ARG A 193 -6.91 17.45 -10.37
C ARG A 193 -6.41 16.28 -9.52
N LEU A 194 -7.31 15.45 -9.01
CA LEU A 194 -6.96 14.27 -8.21
C LEU A 194 -6.11 13.28 -9.02
N TYR A 195 -6.51 12.91 -10.23
CA TYR A 195 -5.74 11.98 -11.05
C TYR A 195 -4.43 12.57 -11.54
N TYR A 196 -4.41 13.87 -11.85
CA TYR A 196 -3.19 14.57 -12.23
C TYR A 196 -2.15 14.56 -11.10
N CYS A 197 -2.59 14.87 -9.87
CA CYS A 197 -1.73 14.78 -8.68
C CYS A 197 -1.25 13.34 -8.43
N LYS A 198 -2.15 12.35 -8.50
CA LYS A 198 -1.79 10.93 -8.35
C LYS A 198 -0.69 10.51 -9.33
N TYR A 199 -0.81 10.92 -10.58
CA TYR A 199 0.18 10.57 -11.61
C TYR A 199 1.55 11.17 -11.30
N HIS A 200 1.61 12.43 -10.89
CA HIS A 200 2.87 13.07 -10.51
C HIS A 200 3.50 12.49 -9.24
N VAL A 201 2.69 12.15 -8.24
CA VAL A 201 3.15 11.42 -7.05
C VAL A 201 3.78 10.09 -7.44
N LEU A 202 3.15 9.34 -8.36
CA LEU A 202 3.70 8.08 -8.88
C LEU A 202 4.97 8.28 -9.71
N LEU A 203 5.05 9.31 -10.56
CA LEU A 203 6.25 9.63 -11.36
C LEU A 203 7.45 9.96 -10.49
N ALA A 204 7.23 10.57 -9.32
CA ALA A 204 8.27 10.79 -8.31
C ALA A 204 8.67 9.51 -7.55
N GLY A 205 8.04 8.38 -7.83
CA GLY A 205 8.32 7.08 -7.22
C GLY A 205 7.73 6.93 -5.81
N HIS A 206 6.72 7.73 -5.46
CA HIS A 206 5.93 7.55 -4.25
C HIS A 206 4.83 6.50 -4.48
N LEU A 207 4.26 6.01 -3.38
CA LEU A 207 3.22 4.98 -3.39
C LEU A 207 1.85 5.64 -3.15
N LEU A 208 0.79 5.09 -3.74
CA LEU A 208 -0.60 5.51 -3.45
C LEU A 208 -1.28 4.61 -2.42
N THR A 209 -0.68 3.46 -2.13
CA THR A 209 -1.13 2.48 -1.14
C THR A 209 0.09 1.88 -0.48
N ASN A 210 0.04 1.67 0.82
CA ASN A 210 1.12 0.97 1.50
C ASN A 210 1.15 -0.51 1.11
N PRO A 211 2.35 -1.10 0.98
CA PRO A 211 2.45 -2.54 0.82
C PRO A 211 1.92 -3.24 2.07
N VAL A 212 1.13 -4.30 1.88
CA VAL A 212 0.72 -5.15 2.99
C VAL A 212 1.73 -6.26 3.16
N PHE A 213 2.40 -6.28 4.32
CA PHE A 213 3.43 -7.26 4.62
C PHE A 213 2.82 -8.64 4.92
N ALA A 214 3.46 -9.68 4.40
CA ALA A 214 3.09 -11.05 4.71
C ALA A 214 3.42 -11.34 6.18
N PRO A 215 2.50 -11.93 6.96
CA PRO A 215 2.78 -12.29 8.34
C PRO A 215 3.78 -13.45 8.39
N SER A 216 4.45 -13.60 9.54
CA SER A 216 5.21 -14.81 9.83
C SER A 216 4.27 -16.01 9.83
N THR A 217 4.63 -17.06 9.09
CA THR A 217 3.77 -18.22 8.89
C THR A 217 4.18 -19.41 9.77
N LEU A 218 3.20 -20.03 10.42
CA LEU A 218 3.37 -21.35 11.07
C LEU A 218 3.08 -22.49 10.10
N ALA A 219 2.81 -22.20 8.82
CA ALA A 219 2.48 -23.21 7.82
C ALA A 219 3.59 -24.23 7.59
N LEU A 220 4.82 -23.97 8.03
CA LEU A 220 5.95 -24.89 7.84
C LEU A 220 6.17 -25.83 9.03
N GLN A 221 5.43 -25.64 10.13
CA GLN A 221 5.62 -26.43 11.37
C GLN A 221 5.40 -27.93 11.12
N GLY A 222 6.34 -28.76 11.57
CA GLY A 222 6.24 -30.21 11.40
C GLY A 222 6.85 -30.73 10.11
N ILE A 223 7.15 -29.89 9.12
CA ILE A 223 7.69 -30.35 7.83
C ILE A 223 9.11 -30.88 8.01
N ALA A 224 9.95 -30.20 8.81
CA ALA A 224 11.33 -30.60 9.05
C ALA A 224 11.43 -32.02 9.63
N GLU A 225 10.48 -32.40 10.49
CA GLU A 225 10.37 -33.71 11.12
C GLU A 225 9.97 -34.82 10.14
N THR A 226 9.46 -34.46 8.96
CA THR A 226 9.11 -35.39 7.88
C THR A 226 10.21 -35.57 6.83
N LEU A 227 11.32 -34.83 6.95
CA LEU A 227 12.43 -34.93 6.01
C LEU A 227 13.15 -36.29 6.10
N ARG A 228 13.57 -36.80 4.94
CA ARG A 228 14.24 -38.09 4.76
C ARG A 228 15.68 -37.89 4.26
N THR A 229 16.28 -38.92 3.64
CA THR A 229 17.66 -38.89 3.17
C THR A 229 17.86 -37.85 2.05
N ALA A 230 19.05 -37.24 2.02
CA ALA A 230 19.37 -36.15 1.10
C ALA A 230 19.23 -36.52 -0.40
N GLU A 231 19.48 -37.79 -0.76
CA GLU A 231 19.45 -38.26 -2.16
C GLU A 231 18.07 -38.18 -2.82
N GLU A 232 16.99 -38.27 -2.04
CA GLU A 232 15.61 -38.18 -2.53
C GLU A 232 15.25 -36.76 -3.02
N TYR A 233 16.02 -35.75 -2.60
CA TYR A 233 15.71 -34.34 -2.88
C TYR A 233 16.40 -33.75 -4.10
N ASN A 234 17.34 -34.47 -4.72
CA ASN A 234 18.06 -33.99 -5.91
C ASN A 234 17.13 -33.64 -7.08
N GLN A 235 15.95 -34.28 -7.14
CA GLN A 235 14.92 -34.00 -8.15
C GLN A 235 14.33 -32.59 -8.03
N PHE A 236 14.47 -31.92 -6.89
CA PHE A 236 13.83 -30.63 -6.57
C PHE A 236 14.79 -29.43 -6.55
N ASN A 237 15.97 -29.54 -7.16
CA ASN A 237 16.95 -28.44 -7.16
C ASN A 237 16.37 -27.10 -7.62
N GLU A 238 15.72 -27.06 -8.79
CA GLU A 238 15.07 -25.85 -9.32
C GLU A 238 13.92 -25.35 -8.40
N PRO A 239 12.96 -26.19 -7.95
CA PRO A 239 11.99 -25.77 -6.93
C PRO A 239 12.60 -25.16 -5.67
N PHE A 240 13.76 -25.65 -5.21
CA PHE A 240 14.42 -25.10 -4.03
C PHE A 240 14.98 -23.69 -4.25
N GLU A 241 15.43 -23.36 -5.46
CA GLU A 241 15.81 -22.00 -5.83
C GLU A 241 14.59 -21.06 -5.74
N ILE A 242 13.44 -21.48 -6.28
CA ILE A 242 12.18 -20.70 -6.22
C ILE A 242 11.66 -20.59 -4.77
N LEU A 243 11.77 -21.65 -3.96
CA LEU A 243 11.44 -21.61 -2.53
C LEU A 243 12.34 -20.62 -1.78
N GLY A 244 13.60 -20.50 -2.18
CA GLY A 244 14.51 -19.45 -1.69
C GLY A 244 13.99 -18.04 -1.98
N GLU A 245 13.39 -17.81 -3.15
CA GLU A 245 12.77 -16.53 -3.47
C GLU A 245 11.59 -16.22 -2.54
N ILE A 246 10.74 -17.20 -2.24
CA ILE A 246 9.61 -17.01 -1.30
C ILE A 246 10.11 -16.45 0.03
N ASN A 247 11.21 -16.98 0.57
CA ASN A 247 11.81 -16.51 1.83
C ASN A 247 12.32 -15.06 1.77
N SER A 248 12.56 -14.51 0.57
CA SER A 248 13.00 -13.13 0.38
C SER A 248 11.84 -12.15 0.12
N ARG A 249 10.62 -12.66 -0.15
CA ARG A 249 9.44 -11.81 -0.34
C ARG A 249 8.93 -11.31 1.01
N THR A 250 8.51 -10.05 1.06
CA THR A 250 8.02 -9.40 2.27
C THR A 250 6.54 -9.05 2.20
N THR A 251 5.97 -8.91 1.00
CA THR A 251 4.56 -8.52 0.80
C THR A 251 3.66 -9.72 0.58
N VAL A 252 2.37 -9.61 0.93
CA VAL A 252 1.38 -10.69 0.77
C VAL A 252 1.27 -11.14 -0.68
N LEU A 253 1.10 -10.20 -1.62
CA LEU A 253 0.86 -10.51 -3.03
C LEU A 253 2.10 -11.13 -3.69
N ASP A 254 3.30 -10.61 -3.41
CA ASP A 254 4.53 -11.18 -3.96
C ASP A 254 4.78 -12.60 -3.42
N THR A 255 4.54 -12.81 -2.12
CA THR A 255 4.71 -14.12 -1.49
C THR A 255 3.73 -15.14 -2.08
N LEU A 256 2.47 -14.75 -2.32
CA LEU A 256 1.47 -15.58 -2.98
C LEU A 256 1.89 -15.97 -4.40
N LEU A 257 2.38 -15.01 -5.21
CA LEU A 257 2.87 -15.30 -6.56
C LEU A 257 4.07 -16.24 -6.55
N SER A 258 5.07 -15.99 -5.69
CA SER A 258 6.23 -16.88 -5.58
C SER A 258 5.82 -18.29 -5.10
N CYS A 259 4.87 -18.41 -4.17
CA CYS A 259 4.31 -19.72 -3.82
C CYS A 259 3.62 -20.39 -5.01
N TYR A 260 2.85 -19.62 -5.79
CA TYR A 260 2.17 -20.15 -6.97
C TYR A 260 3.15 -20.65 -8.03
N HIS A 261 4.27 -19.96 -8.26
CA HIS A 261 5.31 -20.40 -9.20
C HIS A 261 5.89 -21.76 -8.81
N VAL A 262 6.08 -22.04 -7.51
CA VAL A 262 6.47 -23.39 -7.05
C VAL A 262 5.38 -24.41 -7.37
N LEU A 263 4.12 -24.08 -7.10
CA LEU A 263 3.00 -24.99 -7.42
C LEU A 263 2.87 -25.21 -8.93
N GLU A 264 3.12 -24.20 -9.75
CA GLU A 264 3.15 -24.32 -11.21
C GLU A 264 4.23 -25.28 -11.67
N ASN A 265 5.45 -25.14 -11.13
CA ASN A 265 6.51 -26.10 -11.38
C ASN A 265 6.09 -27.53 -10.95
N TYR A 266 5.42 -27.69 -9.79
CA TYR A 266 4.91 -28.97 -9.32
C TYR A 266 3.78 -29.55 -10.18
N MET A 267 2.87 -28.72 -10.70
CA MET A 267 1.82 -29.13 -11.63
C MET A 267 2.43 -29.78 -12.87
N ILE A 268 3.45 -29.16 -13.46
CA ILE A 268 4.15 -29.68 -14.63
C ILE A 268 4.93 -30.94 -14.28
N ARG A 269 5.67 -30.94 -13.16
CA ARG A 269 6.41 -32.12 -12.69
C ARG A 269 5.52 -33.32 -12.45
N ALA A 270 4.33 -33.14 -11.89
CA ALA A 270 3.37 -34.22 -11.68
C ALA A 270 2.91 -34.86 -13.00
N GLN A 271 2.75 -34.06 -14.07
CA GLN A 271 2.46 -34.61 -15.39
C GLN A 271 3.64 -35.38 -15.96
N ILE A 272 4.87 -34.87 -15.79
CA ILE A 272 6.08 -35.56 -16.23
C ILE A 272 6.25 -36.89 -15.48
N ALA A 273 6.10 -36.89 -14.16
CA ALA A 273 6.19 -38.10 -13.33
C ALA A 273 5.19 -39.17 -13.78
N LYS A 274 3.97 -38.78 -14.18
CA LYS A 274 2.97 -39.70 -14.75
C LYS A 274 3.37 -40.27 -16.11
N VAL A 275 3.92 -39.46 -17.01
CA VAL A 275 4.39 -39.92 -18.33
C VAL A 275 5.59 -40.86 -18.19
N VAL A 276 6.54 -40.52 -17.31
CA VAL A 276 7.73 -41.34 -17.04
C VAL A 276 7.37 -42.62 -16.30
N GLY A 277 6.48 -42.58 -15.31
CA GLY A 277 6.06 -43.77 -14.56
C GLY A 277 5.30 -44.80 -15.39
N ARG A 278 4.62 -44.38 -16.47
CA ARG A 278 3.91 -45.27 -17.41
C ARG A 278 4.84 -45.98 -18.39
N ASN A 279 5.96 -45.34 -18.73
CA ASN A 279 6.96 -45.89 -19.62
C ASN A 279 8.04 -46.54 -18.76
N ASN A 280 8.02 -47.87 -18.64
CA ASN A 280 9.02 -48.66 -17.89
C ASN A 280 10.43 -48.01 -17.96
N ALA A 281 11.10 -47.92 -16.81
CA ALA A 281 12.28 -47.08 -16.54
C ALA A 281 13.47 -47.14 -17.53
N SER A 282 13.43 -48.05 -18.51
CA SER A 282 14.46 -48.29 -19.52
C SER A 282 14.28 -47.53 -20.85
N THR A 283 13.12 -46.95 -21.16
CA THR A 283 12.95 -46.21 -22.43
C THR A 283 13.38 -44.74 -22.31
N LEU A 284 14.27 -44.29 -23.19
CA LEU A 284 14.69 -42.89 -23.31
C LEU A 284 13.47 -41.99 -23.58
N PHE A 285 13.50 -40.76 -23.07
CA PHE A 285 12.42 -39.78 -23.25
C PHE A 285 12.39 -39.31 -24.72
N GLY A 286 11.65 -40.03 -25.57
CA GLY A 286 11.61 -39.76 -27.01
C GLY A 286 10.65 -38.62 -27.39
N ILE A 287 10.72 -38.18 -28.66
CA ILE A 287 9.88 -37.12 -29.26
C ILE A 287 8.37 -37.34 -29.02
N ARG A 288 7.92 -38.59 -28.95
CA ARG A 288 6.52 -38.94 -28.66
C ARG A 288 6.11 -38.55 -27.24
N ASN A 289 6.99 -38.74 -26.26
CA ASN A 289 6.76 -38.34 -24.87
C ASN A 289 6.78 -36.82 -24.74
N PHE A 290 7.62 -36.13 -25.53
CA PHE A 290 7.65 -34.67 -25.59
C PHE A 290 6.34 -34.09 -26.15
N LYS A 291 5.84 -34.62 -27.28
CA LYS A 291 4.53 -34.21 -27.83
C LYS A 291 3.38 -34.51 -26.87
N GLN A 292 3.40 -35.64 -26.17
CA GLN A 292 2.39 -35.95 -25.16
C GLN A 292 2.45 -35.01 -23.97
N MET A 293 3.65 -34.61 -23.54
CA MET A 293 3.86 -33.61 -22.50
C MET A 293 3.38 -32.23 -22.96
N GLU A 294 3.73 -31.80 -24.17
CA GLU A 294 3.26 -30.54 -24.76
C GLU A 294 1.73 -30.49 -24.80
N ILE A 295 1.08 -31.53 -25.33
CA ILE A 295 -0.40 -31.66 -25.33
C ILE A 295 -0.98 -31.70 -23.91
N ALA A 296 -0.29 -32.32 -22.95
CA ALA A 296 -0.75 -32.36 -21.57
C ALA A 296 -0.66 -30.98 -20.90
N VAL A 297 0.39 -30.21 -21.20
CA VAL A 297 0.67 -28.88 -20.62
C VAL A 297 -0.20 -27.80 -21.28
N GLU A 298 -0.49 -27.91 -22.57
CA GLU A 298 -1.30 -26.93 -23.31
C GLU A 298 -2.78 -27.00 -22.85
N LYS A 299 -3.21 -25.96 -22.11
CA LYS A 299 -4.62 -25.57 -21.84
C LYS A 299 -5.33 -26.16 -20.61
N LYS A 300 -4.62 -26.49 -19.54
CA LYS A 300 -5.24 -27.08 -18.35
C LYS A 300 -4.69 -26.63 -16.99
N GLU A 301 -4.13 -25.42 -16.86
CA GLU A 301 -3.54 -24.93 -15.60
C GLU A 301 -4.46 -25.16 -14.38
N MET A 302 -5.71 -24.67 -14.44
CA MET A 302 -6.71 -24.93 -13.38
C MET A 302 -6.94 -26.42 -13.11
N ALA A 303 -7.00 -27.24 -14.16
CA ALA A 303 -7.23 -28.68 -14.00
C ALA A 303 -6.01 -29.38 -13.41
N HIS A 304 -4.79 -28.96 -13.74
CA HIS A 304 -3.56 -29.46 -13.13
C HIS A 304 -3.46 -29.03 -11.67
N LEU A 305 -3.87 -27.81 -11.34
CA LEU A 305 -3.87 -27.32 -9.95
C LEU A 305 -4.87 -28.13 -9.13
N SER A 306 -6.09 -28.30 -9.65
CA SER A 306 -7.13 -29.13 -9.04
C SER A 306 -6.65 -30.55 -8.83
N GLN A 307 -5.99 -31.13 -9.84
CA GLN A 307 -5.41 -32.47 -9.74
C GLN A 307 -4.32 -32.55 -8.67
N LEU A 308 -3.32 -31.66 -8.69
CA LEU A 308 -2.22 -31.62 -7.72
C LEU A 308 -2.73 -31.54 -6.28
N ILE A 309 -3.68 -30.64 -6.04
CA ILE A 309 -4.30 -30.44 -4.73
C ILE A 309 -5.09 -31.69 -4.32
N SER A 310 -5.89 -32.26 -5.21
CA SER A 310 -6.69 -33.46 -4.92
C SER A 310 -5.82 -34.68 -4.58
N GLU A 311 -4.71 -34.88 -5.29
CA GLU A 311 -3.75 -35.96 -5.06
C GLU A 311 -2.97 -35.76 -3.75
N SER A 312 -2.95 -34.53 -3.24
CA SER A 312 -2.26 -34.15 -1.99
C SER A 312 -3.14 -34.28 -0.75
N TRP A 313 -4.48 -34.37 -0.88
CA TRP A 313 -5.39 -34.31 0.27
C TRP A 313 -5.10 -35.30 1.39
N GLN A 314 -4.83 -36.55 1.03
CA GLN A 314 -4.56 -37.63 1.99
C GLN A 314 -3.08 -37.77 2.34
N LYS A 315 -2.22 -36.86 1.85
CA LYS A 315 -0.79 -36.89 2.14
C LYS A 315 -0.54 -36.25 3.49
N GLN A 316 0.29 -36.91 4.30
CA GLN A 316 0.80 -36.33 5.53
C GLN A 316 1.88 -35.32 5.17
N ILE A 317 1.58 -34.04 5.36
CA ILE A 317 2.50 -32.93 5.12
C ILE A 317 2.74 -32.27 6.47
N GLY A 318 3.89 -32.58 7.08
CA GLY A 318 4.20 -32.31 8.48
C GLY A 318 3.37 -33.15 9.47
N ILE A 319 2.80 -32.52 10.51
CA ILE A 319 2.12 -33.25 11.60
C ILE A 319 0.72 -33.80 11.26
N GLN A 320 0.10 -33.37 10.17
CA GLN A 320 -1.28 -33.76 9.81
C GLN A 320 -1.45 -33.93 8.30
N THR A 321 -2.61 -34.44 7.87
CA THR A 321 -2.94 -34.51 6.45
C THR A 321 -3.15 -33.12 5.87
N PHE A 322 -2.87 -32.94 4.59
CA PHE A 322 -3.12 -31.65 3.94
C PHE A 322 -4.61 -31.26 3.98
N ARG A 323 -5.52 -32.24 3.88
CA ARG A 323 -6.97 -32.02 4.02
C ARG A 323 -7.33 -31.48 5.39
N ASP A 324 -6.83 -32.09 6.47
CA ASP A 324 -7.10 -31.63 7.83
C ASP A 324 -6.52 -30.24 8.04
N TYR A 325 -5.32 -29.97 7.53
CA TYR A 325 -4.72 -28.64 7.58
C TYR A 325 -5.57 -27.57 6.92
N VAL A 326 -6.05 -27.81 5.70
CA VAL A 326 -6.91 -26.85 5.01
C VAL A 326 -8.25 -26.69 5.72
N ARG A 327 -8.85 -27.77 6.25
CA ARG A 327 -10.06 -27.68 7.09
C ARG A 327 -9.82 -26.75 8.27
N ASP A 328 -8.78 -26.99 9.05
CA ASP A 328 -8.52 -26.21 10.26
C ASP A 328 -8.30 -24.71 9.92
N ARG A 329 -7.77 -24.40 8.73
CA ARG A 329 -7.62 -23.02 8.23
C ARG A 329 -8.94 -22.38 7.84
N PHE A 330 -9.84 -23.11 7.16
CA PHE A 330 -11.20 -22.65 6.90
C PHE A 330 -11.97 -22.43 8.20
N ASP A 331 -11.90 -23.39 9.13
CA ASP A 331 -12.56 -23.28 10.43
C ASP A 331 -12.05 -22.06 11.21
N ALA A 332 -10.73 -21.86 11.27
CA ALA A 332 -10.13 -20.69 11.90
C ALA A 332 -10.58 -19.38 11.26
N LEU A 333 -10.56 -19.29 9.91
CA LEU A 333 -10.99 -18.11 9.17
C LEU A 333 -12.45 -17.73 9.48
N PHE A 334 -13.36 -18.71 9.51
CA PHE A 334 -14.79 -18.45 9.71
C PHE A 334 -15.22 -18.21 11.16
N HIS A 335 -14.39 -18.60 12.13
CA HIS A 335 -14.63 -18.34 13.55
C HIS A 335 -13.91 -17.10 14.07
N ASP A 336 -13.10 -16.44 13.23
CA ASP A 336 -12.44 -15.22 13.62
C ASP A 336 -13.46 -14.06 13.75
N PRO A 337 -13.45 -13.30 14.86
CA PRO A 337 -14.43 -12.24 15.09
C PRO A 337 -14.34 -11.06 14.10
N ALA A 338 -13.21 -10.89 13.40
CA ALA A 338 -13.04 -9.88 12.36
C ALA A 338 -13.55 -10.33 10.98
N PHE A 339 -13.93 -11.61 10.83
CA PHE A 339 -14.44 -12.14 9.56
C PHE A 339 -15.86 -11.65 9.27
N VAL A 340 -16.05 -11.06 8.08
CA VAL A 340 -17.35 -10.59 7.60
C VAL A 340 -17.80 -11.43 6.40
N ALA A 341 -18.84 -12.24 6.58
CA ALA A 341 -19.29 -13.20 5.57
C ALA A 341 -19.72 -12.56 4.23
N ASP A 342 -20.36 -11.38 4.27
CA ASP A 342 -20.76 -10.68 3.05
C ASP A 342 -19.53 -10.18 2.26
N ASP A 343 -18.50 -9.63 2.92
CA ASP A 343 -17.23 -9.24 2.27
C ASP A 343 -16.55 -10.43 1.60
N PHE A 344 -16.57 -11.59 2.25
CA PHE A 344 -16.03 -12.83 1.68
C PHE A 344 -16.80 -13.25 0.42
N HIS A 345 -18.13 -13.24 0.46
CA HIS A 345 -18.95 -13.59 -0.70
C HIS A 345 -18.78 -12.61 -1.86
N ASP A 346 -18.74 -11.31 -1.59
CA ASP A 346 -18.46 -10.27 -2.58
C ASP A 346 -17.08 -10.46 -3.21
N PHE A 347 -16.08 -10.84 -2.40
CA PHE A 347 -14.75 -11.15 -2.91
C PHE A 347 -14.74 -12.40 -3.81
N MET A 348 -15.43 -13.47 -3.41
CA MET A 348 -15.56 -14.68 -4.24
C MET A 348 -16.28 -14.42 -5.57
N GLU A 349 -17.28 -13.54 -5.57
CA GLU A 349 -18.01 -13.14 -6.78
C GLU A 349 -17.10 -12.31 -7.71
N LYS A 350 -16.38 -11.32 -7.18
CA LYS A 350 -15.40 -10.53 -7.96
C LYS A 350 -14.32 -11.39 -8.61
N LEU A 351 -13.86 -12.42 -7.91
CA LEU A 351 -12.90 -13.39 -8.44
C LEU A 351 -13.52 -14.39 -9.43
N THR A 352 -14.83 -14.35 -9.68
CA THR A 352 -15.57 -15.32 -10.52
C THR A 352 -15.43 -16.78 -10.04
N VAL A 353 -15.16 -16.95 -8.75
CA VAL A 353 -15.03 -18.26 -8.12
C VAL A 353 -16.40 -18.95 -8.04
N LYS A 354 -17.50 -18.19 -8.00
CA LYS A 354 -18.86 -18.71 -8.21
C LYS A 354 -19.68 -17.85 -9.16
N PRO A 355 -20.72 -18.42 -9.80
CA PRO A 355 -21.73 -17.65 -10.52
C PRO A 355 -22.48 -16.70 -9.58
N ASN A 356 -22.86 -15.53 -10.08
CA ASN A 356 -23.53 -14.48 -9.33
C ASN A 356 -24.74 -15.01 -8.54
N GLY A 357 -24.85 -14.61 -7.27
CA GLY A 357 -25.95 -14.98 -6.38
C GLY A 357 -25.86 -16.37 -5.72
N GLN A 358 -24.82 -17.17 -6.00
CA GLN A 358 -24.59 -18.43 -5.29
C GLN A 358 -23.72 -18.24 -4.05
N ARG A 359 -24.31 -18.38 -2.87
CA ARG A 359 -23.54 -18.42 -1.61
C ARG A 359 -22.79 -19.75 -1.47
N LEU A 360 -21.58 -19.68 -0.92
CA LEU A 360 -20.85 -20.88 -0.50
C LEU A 360 -21.55 -21.47 0.72
N ASN A 361 -21.85 -22.78 0.65
CA ASN A 361 -22.26 -23.49 1.85
C ASN A 361 -21.01 -23.77 2.70
N LEU A 362 -20.68 -22.83 3.57
CA LEU A 362 -19.50 -22.90 4.43
C LEU A 362 -19.58 -24.06 5.43
N ALA A 363 -20.76 -24.66 5.64
CA ALA A 363 -20.93 -25.83 6.48
C ALA A 363 -20.52 -27.16 5.79
N ASN A 364 -20.28 -27.16 4.46
CA ASN A 364 -19.88 -28.36 3.72
C ASN A 364 -18.41 -28.31 3.33
N LEU A 365 -17.58 -29.08 4.04
CA LEU A 365 -16.14 -29.19 3.81
C LEU A 365 -15.74 -29.74 2.44
N ASN A 366 -16.60 -30.52 1.79
CA ASN A 366 -16.31 -30.99 0.43
C ASN A 366 -16.38 -29.82 -0.55
N ASP A 367 -17.31 -28.88 -0.36
CA ASP A 367 -17.40 -27.67 -1.17
C ASP A 367 -16.15 -26.79 -0.97
N ALA A 368 -15.59 -26.76 0.25
CA ALA A 368 -14.34 -26.05 0.55
C ALA A 368 -13.11 -26.68 -0.13
N CYS A 369 -13.04 -28.01 -0.19
CA CYS A 369 -11.97 -28.72 -0.90
C CYS A 369 -12.03 -28.48 -2.42
N ASP A 370 -13.23 -28.43 -3.00
CA ASP A 370 -13.42 -28.12 -4.42
C ASP A 370 -13.20 -26.63 -4.73
N LEU A 371 -13.43 -25.76 -3.73
CA LEU A 371 -13.22 -24.33 -3.84
C LEU A 371 -11.75 -23.94 -3.91
N LEU A 372 -10.89 -24.55 -3.08
CA LEU A 372 -9.51 -24.07 -2.89
C LEU A 372 -8.73 -23.96 -4.21
N PRO A 373 -8.66 -24.98 -5.10
CA PRO A 373 -7.93 -24.85 -6.36
C PRO A 373 -8.43 -23.68 -7.20
N LYS A 374 -9.76 -23.50 -7.27
CA LYS A 374 -10.38 -22.42 -8.04
C LYS A 374 -10.05 -21.06 -7.45
N LEU A 375 -10.10 -20.94 -6.13
CA LEU A 375 -9.75 -19.73 -5.42
C LEU A 375 -8.29 -19.34 -5.65
N LEU A 376 -7.34 -20.27 -5.46
CA LEU A 376 -5.91 -20.02 -5.66
C LEU A 376 -5.59 -19.58 -7.10
N TYR A 377 -6.19 -20.25 -8.09
CA TYR A 377 -6.03 -19.88 -9.49
C TYR A 377 -6.57 -18.47 -9.78
N GLN A 378 -7.80 -18.17 -9.32
CA GLN A 378 -8.41 -16.87 -9.56
C GLN A 378 -7.68 -15.74 -8.85
N ILE A 379 -7.16 -15.97 -7.63
CA ILE A 379 -6.29 -15.02 -6.95
C ILE A 379 -5.05 -14.76 -7.80
N ARG A 380 -4.33 -15.79 -8.25
CA ARG A 380 -3.16 -15.62 -9.11
C ARG A 380 -3.50 -14.81 -10.36
N CYS A 381 -4.58 -15.15 -11.06
CA CYS A 381 -5.04 -14.41 -12.23
C CYS A 381 -5.35 -12.95 -11.91
N SER A 382 -6.03 -12.66 -10.80
CA SER A 382 -6.36 -11.29 -10.38
C SER A 382 -5.13 -10.45 -10.03
N ILE A 383 -4.03 -11.08 -9.61
CA ILE A 383 -2.77 -10.38 -9.33
C ILE A 383 -2.00 -10.10 -10.64
N VAL A 384 -1.90 -11.07 -11.56
CA VAL A 384 -1.03 -10.94 -12.75
C VAL A 384 -1.71 -10.40 -14.00
N HIS A 385 -3.02 -10.57 -14.15
CA HIS A 385 -3.76 -10.06 -15.29
C HIS A 385 -4.41 -8.72 -14.95
N ASN A 386 -4.25 -7.78 -15.87
CA ASN A 386 -4.89 -6.48 -15.81
C ASN A 386 -5.62 -6.25 -17.14
N LYS A 387 -6.70 -7.01 -17.36
CA LYS A 387 -7.66 -6.68 -18.42
C LYS A 387 -8.66 -5.72 -17.81
N GLU A 388 -9.05 -4.69 -18.54
CA GLU A 388 -9.98 -3.65 -18.06
C GLU A 388 -11.32 -4.20 -17.54
N THR A 389 -11.71 -5.40 -17.99
CA THR A 389 -12.94 -6.09 -17.61
C THR A 389 -12.79 -7.09 -16.47
N GLU A 390 -11.57 -7.35 -16.00
CA GLU A 390 -11.27 -8.34 -14.96
C GLU A 390 -10.93 -7.66 -13.63
N PHE A 391 -11.32 -8.29 -12.52
CA PHE A 391 -10.98 -7.80 -11.19
C PHE A 391 -9.48 -7.94 -10.94
N HIS A 392 -8.81 -6.82 -10.65
CA HIS A 392 -7.39 -6.79 -10.32
C HIS A 392 -7.22 -6.65 -8.79
N LEU A 393 -6.48 -7.59 -8.19
CA LEU A 393 -6.20 -7.59 -6.76
C LEU A 393 -4.92 -6.79 -6.49
N SER A 394 -5.05 -5.64 -5.84
CA SER A 394 -3.94 -4.79 -5.42
C SER A 394 -3.86 -4.66 -3.91
N ASN A 395 -2.84 -3.95 -3.39
CA ASN A 395 -2.74 -3.63 -1.96
C ASN A 395 -3.96 -2.87 -1.43
N ARG A 396 -4.71 -2.17 -2.29
CA ARG A 396 -5.92 -1.45 -1.88
C ARG A 396 -7.00 -2.41 -1.39
N GLU A 397 -7.21 -3.51 -2.11
CA GLU A 397 -8.22 -4.51 -1.76
C GLU A 397 -7.86 -5.25 -0.46
N LEU A 398 -6.58 -5.31 -0.11
CA LEU A 398 -6.09 -5.88 1.14
C LEU A 398 -6.41 -5.02 2.38
N ASN A 399 -6.92 -3.80 2.21
CA ASN A 399 -7.44 -3.01 3.34
C ASN A 399 -8.76 -3.56 3.88
N VAL A 400 -9.44 -4.44 3.14
CA VAL A 400 -10.61 -5.17 3.63
C VAL A 400 -10.13 -6.36 4.44
N ALA A 401 -10.39 -6.35 5.76
CA ALA A 401 -9.89 -7.36 6.69
C ALA A 401 -10.20 -8.79 6.23
N THR A 402 -11.43 -9.06 5.81
CA THR A 402 -11.84 -10.38 5.32
C THR A 402 -11.07 -10.84 4.07
N VAL A 403 -10.76 -9.93 3.14
CA VAL A 403 -9.95 -10.23 1.96
C VAL A 403 -8.54 -10.59 2.40
N LEU A 404 -7.93 -9.75 3.24
CA LEU A 404 -6.59 -10.00 3.77
C LEU A 404 -6.51 -11.36 4.48
N MET A 405 -7.42 -11.65 5.39
CA MET A 405 -7.49 -12.93 6.13
C MET A 405 -7.67 -14.12 5.19
N THR A 406 -8.54 -14.01 4.17
CA THR A 406 -8.69 -15.06 3.15
C THR A 406 -7.36 -15.36 2.47
N LEU A 407 -6.54 -14.34 2.23
CA LEU A 407 -5.21 -14.51 1.65
C LEU A 407 -4.19 -15.06 2.66
N VAL A 408 -4.07 -14.46 3.85
CA VAL A 408 -2.97 -14.75 4.78
C VAL A 408 -3.23 -15.90 5.76
N ASP A 409 -4.49 -16.21 6.05
CA ASP A 409 -4.86 -17.25 7.01
C ASP A 409 -5.31 -18.54 6.31
N LEU A 410 -5.74 -18.46 5.05
CA LEU A 410 -6.19 -19.61 4.27
C LEU A 410 -5.28 -19.90 3.05
N CYS A 411 -5.24 -19.00 2.08
CA CYS A 411 -4.62 -19.28 0.78
C CYS A 411 -3.11 -19.44 0.90
N LEU A 412 -2.42 -18.43 1.45
CA LEU A 412 -0.97 -18.42 1.59
C LEU A 412 -0.47 -19.58 2.46
N PRO A 413 -1.05 -19.89 3.64
CA PRO A 413 -0.63 -21.03 4.43
C PRO A 413 -0.85 -22.37 3.72
N ALA A 414 -1.96 -22.55 2.99
CA ALA A 414 -2.20 -23.77 2.22
C ALA A 414 -1.19 -23.94 1.09
N MET A 415 -0.88 -22.86 0.37
CA MET A 415 0.11 -22.85 -0.70
C MET A 415 1.52 -23.11 -0.17
N GLN A 416 1.92 -22.46 0.92
CA GLN A 416 3.22 -22.68 1.57
C GLN A 416 3.36 -24.12 2.06
N ARG A 417 2.31 -24.69 2.67
CA ARG A 417 2.31 -26.09 3.11
C ARG A 417 2.59 -27.04 1.96
N LEU A 418 1.95 -26.83 0.81
CA LEU A 418 2.21 -27.62 -0.40
C LEU A 418 3.61 -27.35 -0.97
N ALA A 419 3.98 -26.08 -1.14
CA ALA A 419 5.22 -25.65 -1.76
C ALA A 419 6.44 -26.22 -1.00
N PHE A 420 6.48 -26.09 0.32
CA PHE A 420 7.60 -26.57 1.12
C PHE A 420 7.48 -28.06 1.49
N GLY A 421 6.27 -28.58 1.61
CA GLY A 421 6.02 -29.88 2.21
C GLY A 421 5.82 -31.02 1.21
N LEU A 422 5.35 -30.77 -0.01
CA LEU A 422 5.12 -31.85 -0.98
C LEU A 422 6.39 -32.62 -1.36
N PRO A 423 7.59 -32.01 -1.42
CA PRO A 423 8.85 -32.76 -1.58
C PRO A 423 9.14 -33.75 -0.45
N SER A 424 8.67 -33.52 0.78
CA SER A 424 8.93 -34.41 1.93
C SER A 424 7.98 -35.61 2.01
N VAL A 425 6.93 -35.63 1.19
CA VAL A 425 5.91 -36.70 1.22
C VAL A 425 6.50 -38.02 0.72
N PRO A 426 6.35 -39.13 1.47
CA PRO A 426 6.83 -40.43 1.03
C PRO A 426 6.03 -40.98 -0.16
N ALA A 427 6.61 -41.97 -0.85
CA ALA A 427 5.92 -42.67 -1.93
C ALA A 427 4.60 -43.32 -1.43
N PRO A 428 3.50 -43.26 -2.22
CA PRO A 428 3.40 -42.62 -3.53
C PRO A 428 3.32 -41.08 -3.41
N ASN A 429 4.24 -40.37 -4.06
CA ASN A 429 4.31 -38.91 -4.11
C ASN A 429 4.01 -38.48 -5.55
N PRO A 430 3.09 -37.52 -5.79
CA PRO A 430 2.71 -37.10 -7.14
C PRO A 430 3.86 -36.44 -7.93
N LEU A 431 4.93 -35.99 -7.25
CA LEU A 431 6.07 -35.31 -7.88
C LEU A 431 7.26 -36.23 -8.16
N LEU A 432 7.35 -37.37 -7.47
CA LEU A 432 8.52 -38.25 -7.56
C LEU A 432 8.46 -39.17 -8.78
N TYR A 433 9.61 -39.35 -9.41
CA TYR A 433 9.85 -40.39 -10.43
C TYR A 433 11.13 -41.17 -10.08
N SER A 434 11.35 -42.31 -10.73
CA SER A 434 12.40 -43.26 -10.34
C SER A 434 13.85 -42.82 -10.60
N ARG A 435 14.07 -41.67 -11.25
CA ARG A 435 15.40 -41.18 -11.65
C ARG A 435 15.79 -39.94 -10.84
N PRO A 436 17.07 -39.73 -10.50
CA PRO A 436 17.50 -38.58 -9.69
C PRO A 436 17.33 -37.22 -10.40
N ALA A 437 17.25 -37.21 -11.74
CA ALA A 437 17.00 -36.01 -12.54
C ALA A 437 16.19 -36.34 -13.80
N LEU A 438 15.46 -35.36 -14.32
CA LEU A 438 14.84 -35.43 -15.65
C LEU A 438 15.92 -35.16 -16.71
N MET A 439 16.37 -36.23 -17.35
CA MET A 439 17.20 -36.13 -18.55
C MET A 439 16.27 -35.93 -19.75
N LEU A 440 16.02 -34.68 -20.12
CA LEU A 440 15.24 -34.32 -21.31
C LEU A 440 16.10 -34.28 -22.59
N TYR A 441 17.39 -34.59 -22.47
CA TYR A 441 18.38 -34.69 -23.54
C TYR A 441 19.38 -35.82 -23.27
#